data_AF-A0AA89LTQ6-F1
#
_entry.id   AF-A0AA89LTQ6-F1
#
_cell.length_a   1.000
_cell.length_b   1.000
_cell.length_c   1.000
_cell.angle_alpha   90.00
_cell.angle_beta   90.00
_cell.angle_gamma   90.00
#
_symmetry.space_group_name_H-M   'P 1'
#
loop_
_entity.id
_entity.type
_entity.pdbx_description
1 polymer ?
#
loop_
_entity_poly.entity_id
_entity_poly.type
_entity_poly.pdbx_seq_one_letter_code
_entity_poly.pdbx_strand_id
1 'polypeptide(L)'
;MNVYEIPLSPQPQRFTVTLSGVDYRMTVQYRAAGGAGWVLDIADAGGTPLVNGIPLVAGVDLLAQHRHLGFAGRLWVQGAESPDDVPTYDDLGIGSHLFWVTS
;
A
#
# COMPACT_ATOMS: atom_id res chain seq x y z
N MET A 1 -8.69 15.83 -7.87
CA MET A 1 -8.04 15.03 -6.83
C MET A 1 -9.04 14.07 -6.22
N ASN A 2 -8.82 12.77 -6.42
CA ASN A 2 -9.63 11.71 -5.83
C ASN A 2 -8.76 10.90 -4.87
N VAL A 3 -9.31 10.57 -3.71
CA VAL A 3 -8.63 9.79 -2.66
C VAL A 3 -9.52 8.61 -2.33
N TYR A 4 -8.98 7.41 -2.49
CA TYR A 4 -9.64 6.16 -2.15
C TYR A 4 -8.82 5.45 -1.08
N GLU A 5 -9.46 5.16 0.06
CA GLU A 5 -8.85 4.31 1.08
C GLU A 5 -8.93 2.85 0.64
N ILE A 6 -7.78 2.18 0.66
CA ILE A 6 -7.73 0.73 0.46
C ILE A 6 -8.03 0.09 1.81
N PRO A 7 -9.17 -0.63 1.96
CA PRO A 7 -9.56 -1.19 3.25
C PRO A 7 -8.61 -2.33 3.61
N LEU A 8 -7.83 -2.13 4.68
CA LEU A 8 -6.90 -3.11 5.21
C LEU A 8 -7.33 -3.54 6.61
N SER A 9 -6.76 -4.64 7.07
CA SER A 9 -6.83 -5.12 8.45
C SER A 9 -5.42 -5.38 9.00
N PRO A 10 -5.21 -5.41 10.33
CA PRO A 10 -3.90 -5.60 10.98
C PRO A 10 -3.45 -7.07 10.94
N GLN A 11 -3.57 -7.70 9.77
CA GLN A 11 -3.30 -9.10 9.50
C GLN A 11 -2.73 -9.23 8.09
N PRO A 12 -1.81 -10.19 7.84
CA PRO A 12 -1.36 -10.49 6.49
C PRO A 12 -2.56 -10.86 5.61
N GLN A 13 -2.69 -10.20 4.46
CA GLN A 13 -3.86 -10.34 3.60
C GLN A 13 -3.50 -10.25 2.12
N ARG A 14 -4.31 -10.93 1.31
CA ARG A 14 -4.22 -10.89 -0.14
C ARG A 14 -5.61 -10.67 -0.71
N PHE A 15 -5.75 -9.68 -1.58
CA PHE A 15 -7.04 -9.27 -2.11
C PHE A 15 -6.86 -8.65 -3.50
N THR A 16 -7.99 -8.44 -4.18
CA THR A 16 -8.04 -7.70 -5.43
C THR A 16 -8.71 -6.35 -5.17
N VAL A 17 -8.20 -5.29 -5.79
CA VAL A 17 -8.76 -3.94 -5.73
C VAL A 17 -8.72 -3.30 -7.10
N THR A 18 -9.81 -2.63 -7.49
CA THR A 18 -9.87 -1.85 -8.72
C THR A 18 -9.45 -0.41 -8.43
N LEU A 19 -8.32 0.03 -8.99
CA LEU A 19 -7.80 1.39 -8.82
C LEU A 19 -7.72 2.08 -10.17
N SER A 20 -8.43 3.21 -10.31
CA SER A 20 -8.55 3.94 -11.58
C SER A 20 -8.97 3.05 -12.77
N GLY A 21 -9.85 2.07 -12.52
CA GLY A 21 -10.35 1.14 -13.54
C GLY A 21 -9.40 -0.01 -13.89
N VAL A 22 -8.29 -0.18 -13.17
CA VAL A 22 -7.36 -1.29 -13.33
C VAL A 22 -7.42 -2.21 -12.11
N ASP A 23 -7.57 -3.50 -12.35
CA ASP A 23 -7.56 -4.51 -11.28
C ASP A 23 -6.13 -4.87 -10.90
N TYR A 24 -5.83 -4.70 -9.61
CA TYR A 24 -4.57 -5.11 -9.01
C TYR A 24 -4.79 -6.19 -7.98
N ARG A 25 -3.89 -7.18 -7.97
CA ARG A 25 -3.80 -8.16 -6.90
C ARG A 25 -2.74 -7.70 -5.92
N MET A 26 -3.16 -7.36 -4.70
CA MET A 26 -2.28 -6.88 -3.64
C MET A 26 -2.03 -7.99 -2.62
N THR A 27 -0.79 -8.11 -2.15
CA THR A 27 -0.42 -8.96 -1.02
C THR A 27 0.29 -8.10 0.02
N VAL A 28 -0.28 -7.97 1.21
CA VAL A 28 0.28 -7.20 2.32
C VAL A 28 0.74 -8.17 3.40
N GLN A 29 1.99 -8.05 3.83
CA GLN A 29 2.63 -8.96 4.78
C GLN A 29 3.40 -8.18 5.84
N TYR A 30 3.38 -8.64 7.09
CA TYR A 30 4.21 -8.07 8.14
C TYR A 30 5.57 -8.80 8.22
N ARG A 31 6.65 -8.04 8.27
CA ARG A 31 8.03 -8.51 8.34
C ARG A 31 8.68 -7.96 9.60
N ALA A 32 8.57 -8.71 10.69
CA ALA A 32 9.16 -8.34 11.99
C ALA A 32 10.70 -8.36 11.95
N ALA A 33 11.29 -9.31 11.22
CA ALA A 33 12.74 -9.43 11.10
C ALA A 33 13.33 -8.21 10.37
N GLY A 34 14.37 -7.60 10.95
CA GLY A 34 15.06 -6.46 10.35
C GLY A 34 14.30 -5.13 10.42
N GLY A 35 13.17 -5.05 11.12
CA GLY A 35 12.42 -3.80 11.30
C GLY A 35 11.71 -3.29 10.05
N ALA A 36 11.45 -4.15 9.06
CA ALA A 36 10.81 -3.78 7.81
C ALA A 36 9.32 -3.40 7.97
N GLY A 37 8.63 -3.94 8.97
CA GLY A 37 7.21 -3.64 9.21
C GLY A 37 6.31 -4.22 8.11
N TRP A 38 5.28 -3.49 7.72
CA TRP A 38 4.38 -3.91 6.64
C TRP A 38 5.02 -3.71 5.26
N VAL A 39 4.91 -4.73 4.42
CA VAL A 39 5.34 -4.70 3.01
C VAL A 39 4.19 -5.06 2.09
N LEU A 40 4.16 -4.40 0.92
CA LEU A 40 3.17 -4.57 -0.12
C LEU A 40 3.82 -5.12 -1.40
N ASP A 41 3.23 -6.19 -1.91
CA ASP A 41 3.42 -6.69 -3.27
C ASP A 41 2.20 -6.33 -4.13
N ILE A 42 2.44 -5.92 -5.37
CA ILE A 42 1.42 -5.56 -6.36
C ILE A 42 1.64 -6.41 -7.61
N ALA A 43 0.61 -7.12 -8.02
CA ALA A 43 0.54 -7.87 -9.27
C ALA A 43 -0.63 -7.39 -10.12
N ASP A 44 -0.58 -7.67 -11.43
CA ASP A 44 -1.72 -7.46 -12.32
C ASP A 44 -2.88 -8.44 -12.01
N ALA A 45 -3.99 -8.28 -12.73
CA ALA A 45 -5.17 -9.15 -12.59
C ALA A 45 -4.87 -10.64 -12.87
N GLY A 46 -3.88 -10.94 -13.71
CA GLY A 46 -3.40 -12.29 -14.01
C GLY A 46 -2.46 -12.86 -12.94
N GLY A 47 -2.02 -12.04 -11.98
CA GLY A 47 -1.05 -12.41 -10.96
C GLY A 47 0.41 -12.25 -11.38
N THR A 48 0.69 -11.62 -12.53
CA THR A 48 2.04 -11.26 -12.93
C THR A 48 2.56 -10.17 -11.97
N PRO A 49 3.69 -10.38 -11.28
CA PRO A 49 4.22 -9.38 -10.38
C PRO A 49 4.59 -8.08 -11.12
N LEU A 50 4.13 -6.94 -10.61
CA LEU A 50 4.49 -5.60 -11.09
C LEU A 50 5.58 -4.99 -10.20
N VAL A 51 5.36 -5.00 -8.88
CA VAL A 51 6.30 -4.53 -7.87
C VAL A 51 6.18 -5.43 -6.63
N ASN A 52 7.31 -5.78 -6.01
CA ASN A 52 7.32 -6.57 -4.78
C ASN A 52 8.12 -5.86 -3.69
N GLY A 53 7.71 -6.07 -2.44
CA GLY A 53 8.45 -5.64 -1.26
C GLY A 53 8.46 -4.14 -1.01
N ILE A 54 7.41 -3.41 -1.41
CA ILE A 54 7.28 -1.98 -1.11
C ILE A 54 7.04 -1.84 0.41
N PRO A 55 7.93 -1.19 1.18
CA PRO A 55 7.66 -0.92 2.58
C PRO A 55 6.55 0.14 2.72
N LEU A 56 5.59 -0.09 3.63
CA LEU A 56 4.57 0.90 3.95
C LEU A 56 5.17 1.95 4.89
N VAL A 57 5.70 3.03 4.32
CA VAL A 57 6.26 4.18 5.04
C VAL A 57 5.42 5.43 4.81
N ALA A 58 5.19 6.19 5.87
CA ALA A 58 4.39 7.41 5.83
C ALA A 58 5.10 8.56 5.09
N GLY A 59 4.30 9.52 4.61
CA GLY A 59 4.80 10.82 4.12
C GLY A 59 5.41 10.85 2.72
N VAL A 60 5.38 9.74 1.97
CA VAL A 60 5.94 9.67 0.60
C VAL A 60 5.00 8.99 -0.41
N ASP A 61 5.21 9.29 -1.69
CA ASP A 61 4.62 8.54 -2.81
C ASP A 61 5.36 7.21 -2.96
N LEU A 62 4.74 6.11 -2.49
CA LEU A 62 5.34 4.78 -2.51
C LEU A 62 5.62 4.27 -3.94
N LEU A 63 4.98 4.86 -4.96
CA LEU A 63 5.12 4.48 -6.37
C LEU A 63 6.01 5.44 -7.16
N ALA A 64 6.64 6.44 -6.51
CA ALA A 64 7.44 7.46 -7.19
C ALA A 64 8.55 6.86 -8.07
N GLN A 65 9.26 5.85 -7.58
CA GLN A 65 10.33 5.15 -8.34
C GLN A 65 9.79 4.17 -9.39
N HIS A 66 8.51 3.83 -9.33
CA HIS A 66 7.84 2.84 -10.18
C HIS A 66 6.95 3.47 -11.25
N ARG A 67 7.04 4.80 -11.48
CA ARG A 67 6.21 5.52 -12.46
C ARG A 67 6.28 4.98 -13.89
N HIS A 68 7.41 4.38 -14.27
CA HIS A 68 7.58 3.75 -15.58
C HIS A 68 6.65 2.54 -15.81
N LEU A 69 6.05 1.99 -14.77
CA LEU A 69 5.06 0.91 -14.85
C LEU A 69 3.64 1.39 -15.21
N GLY A 70 3.43 2.70 -15.35
CA GLY A 70 2.17 3.25 -15.87
C GLY A 70 1.02 3.33 -14.86
N PHE A 71 1.30 3.32 -13.56
CA PHE A 71 0.29 3.55 -12.53
C PHE A 71 -0.41 4.92 -12.72
N ALA A 72 -1.74 4.91 -12.72
CA ALA A 72 -2.54 6.13 -12.89
C ALA A 72 -2.62 7.03 -11.65
N GLY A 73 -1.93 6.66 -10.57
CA GLY A 73 -1.98 7.34 -9.28
C GLY A 73 -0.80 6.96 -8.41
N ARG A 74 -0.83 7.44 -7.18
CA ARG A 74 0.18 7.16 -6.15
C ARG A 74 -0.44 6.43 -4.97
N LEU A 75 0.40 5.67 -4.26
CA LEU A 75 0.07 5.12 -2.96
C LEU A 75 0.67 6.02 -1.87
N TRP A 76 -0.15 6.33 -0.86
CA TRP A 76 0.21 7.20 0.25
C TRP A 76 -0.19 6.56 1.57
N VAL A 77 0.73 6.53 2.54
CA VAL A 77 0.46 6.02 3.89
C VAL A 77 0.29 7.20 4.84
N GLN A 78 -0.73 7.09 5.70
CA GLN A 78 -0.92 7.97 6.84
C GLN A 78 -0.74 7.15 8.13
N GLY A 79 0.14 7.62 9.02
CA GLY A 79 0.32 7.04 10.35
C GLY A 79 -0.85 7.33 11.30
N ALA A 80 -0.85 6.68 12.47
CA ALA A 80 -1.95 6.71 13.42
C ALA A 80 -2.02 7.99 14.27
N GLU A 81 -1.15 8.14 15.27
CA GLU A 81 -1.16 9.31 16.17
C GLU A 81 -0.56 10.55 15.49
N SER A 82 0.52 10.34 14.74
CA SER A 82 1.11 11.29 13.82
C SER A 82 0.98 10.78 12.38
N PRO A 83 0.72 11.66 11.39
CA PRO A 83 0.67 11.26 9.99
C PRO A 83 1.98 10.65 9.48
N ASP A 84 3.10 10.91 10.16
CA ASP A 84 4.45 10.41 9.83
C ASP A 84 4.81 9.09 10.53
N ASP A 85 3.93 8.58 11.40
CA ASP A 85 4.18 7.31 12.09
C ASP A 85 4.19 6.14 11.10
N VAL A 86 5.13 5.22 11.31
CA VAL A 86 5.17 3.98 10.54
C VAL A 86 4.08 3.04 11.07
N PRO A 87 3.27 2.43 10.18
CA PRO A 87 2.29 1.42 10.56
C PRO A 87 2.88 0.32 11.46
N THR A 88 2.27 0.08 12.60
CA THR A 88 2.57 -1.06 13.46
C THR A 88 1.75 -2.29 13.05
N TYR A 89 2.10 -3.47 13.57
CA TYR A 89 1.32 -4.67 13.30
C TYR A 89 -0.16 -4.49 13.67
N ASP A 90 -0.45 -3.84 14.80
CA ASP A 90 -1.78 -3.80 15.39
C ASP A 90 -2.68 -2.68 14.84
N ASP A 91 -2.11 -1.68 14.14
CA ASP A 91 -2.84 -0.47 13.75
C ASP A 91 -3.24 -0.39 12.27
N LEU A 92 -2.73 -1.29 11.40
CA LEU A 92 -2.97 -1.18 9.96
C LEU A 92 -4.45 -1.37 9.62
N GLY A 93 -5.04 -0.35 8.99
CA GLY A 93 -6.47 -0.29 8.67
C GLY A 93 -7.37 0.11 9.85
N ILE A 94 -6.79 0.44 11.01
CA ILE A 94 -7.52 0.93 12.18
C ILE A 94 -7.07 2.35 12.53
N GLY A 95 -5.77 2.52 12.78
CA GLY A 95 -5.15 3.82 13.04
C GLY A 95 -4.31 4.30 11.87
N SER A 96 -3.51 3.43 11.26
CA SER A 96 -2.76 3.76 10.06
C SER A 96 -3.50 3.31 8.80
N HIS A 97 -3.39 4.08 7.71
CA HIS A 97 -4.20 3.88 6.52
C HIS A 97 -3.38 3.98 5.23
N LEU A 98 -3.78 3.21 4.21
CA LEU A 98 -3.21 3.23 2.87
C LEU A 98 -4.22 3.82 1.89
N PHE A 99 -3.78 4.84 1.15
CA PHE A 99 -4.63 5.54 0.18
C PHE A 99 -4.08 5.43 -1.24
N TRP A 100 -5.00 5.27 -2.18
CA TRP A 100 -4.80 5.53 -3.59
C TRP A 100 -5.19 6.98 -3.91
N VAL A 101 -4.27 7.75 -4.47
CA VAL A 101 -4.48 9.18 -4.75
C VAL A 101 -4.25 9.46 -6.24
N THR A 102 -5.23 10.10 -6.88
CA THR A 102 -5.13 10.56 -8.28
C THR A 102 -5.34 12.08 -8.36
N SER A 103 -4.68 12.71 -9.33
CA SER A 103 -4.86 14.13 -9.69
C SER A 103 -6.21 14.38 -10.34
#